data_AF-A0A528EBQ8-F1
#
_entry.id   AF-A0A528EBQ8-F1
#
_cell.length_a   1.000
_cell.length_b   1.000
_cell.length_c   1.000
_cell.angle_alpha   90.00
_cell.angle_beta   90.00
_cell.angle_gamma   90.00
#
_symmetry.space_group_name_H-M   'P 1'
#
loop_
_entity.id
_entity.type
_entity.pdbx_description
1 polymer ?
#
loop_
_entity_poly.entity_id
_entity_poly.type
_entity_poly.pdbx_seq_one_letter_code
_entity_poly.pdbx_strand_id
1 'polypeptide(L)'
;YWDRLIRDDPQRLAAFRALFGDERTDYEQALKAYHANGAPPDWQQDHISAYATSHPWEDWAETWAHHLHITDTLEMVHALNFPLGQLETVEANDLSRGDTGGELQPAPSEPAAVPEPFEKILARWLVLSEASNSINRCMGLPDLYPFVISEVTARKLAFVHDLLTGVVKETGTKREPAEAF
;
A
#
# COMPACT_ATOMS: atom_id res chain seq x y z
N TYR A 1 -0.28 7.94 12.90
CA TYR A 1 1.12 7.93 12.40
C TYR A 1 1.60 9.30 11.93
N TRP A 2 0.76 10.12 11.26
CA TRP A 2 1.15 11.44 10.74
C TRP A 2 1.84 12.37 11.77
N ASP A 3 1.25 12.53 12.96
CA ASP A 3 1.81 13.40 14.01
C ASP A 3 3.25 13.07 14.40
N ARG A 4 3.59 11.78 14.44
CA ARG A 4 4.92 11.32 14.85
C ARG A 4 5.93 11.35 13.72
N LEU A 5 5.48 11.14 12.49
CA LEU A 5 6.36 10.93 11.34
C LEU A 5 6.60 12.20 10.51
N ILE A 6 5.64 13.13 10.53
CA ILE A 6 5.58 14.25 9.59
C ILE A 6 5.54 15.61 10.30
N ARG A 7 4.65 15.79 11.29
CA ARG A 7 4.31 17.10 11.89
C ARG A 7 5.54 17.93 12.32
N ASP A 8 6.48 17.30 13.01
CA ASP A 8 7.60 17.99 13.67
C ASP A 8 8.89 17.99 12.82
N ASP A 9 8.87 17.41 11.60
CA ASP A 9 9.98 17.45 10.65
C ASP A 9 9.63 18.39 9.48
N PRO A 10 10.27 19.58 9.37
CA PRO A 10 9.95 20.56 8.34
C PRO A 10 10.14 20.05 6.90
N GLN A 11 11.10 19.15 6.67
CA GLN A 11 11.34 18.60 5.33
C GLN A 11 10.24 17.61 4.96
N ARG A 12 9.87 16.72 5.89
CA ARG A 12 8.78 15.75 5.66
C ARG A 12 7.44 16.45 5.55
N LEU A 13 7.18 17.50 6.32
CA LEU A 13 5.96 18.30 6.21
C LEU A 13 5.88 19.03 4.86
N ALA A 14 6.99 19.57 4.36
CA ALA A 14 7.03 20.18 3.03
C ALA A 14 6.77 19.15 1.91
N ALA A 15 7.40 17.98 1.98
CA ALA A 15 7.17 16.88 1.05
C ALA A 15 5.72 16.36 1.11
N PHE A 16 5.17 16.23 2.31
CA PHE A 16 3.77 15.87 2.53
C PHE A 16 2.83 16.85 1.82
N ARG A 17 2.99 18.16 2.05
CA ARG A 17 2.13 19.17 1.44
C ARG A 17 2.25 19.22 -0.08
N ALA A 18 3.42 18.92 -0.63
CA ALA A 18 3.62 18.84 -2.07
C ALA A 18 2.85 17.66 -2.70
N LEU A 19 2.62 16.58 -1.95
CA LEU A 19 1.95 15.37 -2.43
C LEU A 19 0.45 15.34 -2.11
N PHE A 20 0.06 15.70 -0.87
CA PHE A 20 -1.29 15.53 -0.32
C PHE A 20 -2.07 16.84 -0.21
N GLY A 21 -1.41 17.98 -0.40
CA GLY A 21 -2.00 19.31 -0.23
C GLY A 21 -1.89 19.87 1.20
N ASP A 22 -2.53 21.02 1.43
CA ASP A 22 -2.42 21.76 2.69
C ASP A 22 -3.41 21.25 3.75
N GLU A 23 -2.88 20.54 4.75
CA GLU A 23 -3.65 19.92 5.83
C GLU A 23 -4.24 20.90 6.84
N ARG A 24 -3.88 22.19 6.75
CA ARG A 24 -4.40 23.23 7.67
C ARG A 24 -5.83 23.66 7.36
N THR A 25 -6.39 23.15 6.26
CA THR A 25 -7.80 23.31 5.94
C THR A 25 -8.67 22.83 7.10
N ASP A 26 -9.77 23.53 7.39
CA ASP A 26 -10.65 23.12 8.49
C ASP A 26 -11.24 21.73 8.22
N TYR A 27 -10.84 20.77 9.05
CA TYR A 27 -11.15 19.36 8.85
C TYR A 27 -12.66 19.10 8.85
N GLU A 28 -13.41 19.65 9.80
CA GLU A 28 -14.85 19.45 9.87
C GLU A 28 -15.58 20.06 8.68
N GLN A 29 -15.16 21.26 8.26
CA GLN A 29 -15.74 21.94 7.11
C GLN A 29 -15.44 21.18 5.81
N ALA A 30 -14.22 20.66 5.66
CA ALA A 30 -13.82 19.86 4.49
C ALA A 30 -14.66 18.58 4.38
N LEU A 31 -14.84 17.86 5.49
CA LEU A 31 -15.73 16.69 5.51
C LEU A 31 -17.18 17.05 5.19
N LYS A 32 -17.72 18.12 5.79
CA LYS A 32 -19.09 18.59 5.47
C LYS A 32 -19.24 18.90 3.98
N ALA A 33 -18.24 19.53 3.37
CA ALA A 33 -18.24 19.82 1.95
C ALA A 33 -18.20 18.53 1.09
N TYR A 34 -17.39 17.54 1.48
CA TYR A 34 -17.35 16.24 0.81
C TYR A 34 -18.68 15.49 0.92
N HIS A 35 -19.30 15.43 2.10
CA HIS A 35 -20.60 14.77 2.26
C HIS A 35 -21.72 15.45 1.47
N ALA A 36 -21.62 16.77 1.23
CA ALA A 36 -22.59 17.51 0.44
C ALA A 36 -22.40 17.35 -1.07
N ASN A 37 -21.15 17.27 -1.55
CA ASN A 37 -20.84 17.34 -2.98
C ASN A 37 -20.25 16.05 -3.59
N GLY A 38 -19.79 15.13 -2.75
CA GLY A 38 -19.03 13.95 -3.14
C GLY A 38 -17.61 14.28 -3.61
N ALA A 39 -16.94 13.26 -4.16
CA ALA A 39 -15.65 13.43 -4.82
C ALA A 39 -15.81 14.16 -6.15
N PRO A 40 -14.85 15.01 -6.54
CA PRO A 40 -14.84 15.63 -7.87
C PRO A 40 -14.76 14.57 -8.98
N PRO A 41 -15.22 14.89 -10.21
CA PRO A 41 -14.96 14.04 -11.37
C PRO A 41 -13.46 13.76 -11.54
N ASP A 42 -13.13 12.59 -12.08
CA ASP A 42 -11.75 12.16 -12.35
C ASP A 42 -10.82 12.11 -11.12
N TRP A 43 -11.38 12.03 -9.91
CA TRP A 43 -10.61 11.92 -8.65
C TRP A 43 -9.58 10.78 -8.66
N GLN A 44 -9.84 9.71 -9.42
CA GLN A 44 -8.97 8.54 -9.57
C GLN A 44 -7.58 8.90 -10.14
N GLN A 45 -7.45 10.05 -10.80
CA GLN A 45 -6.17 10.52 -11.33
C GLN A 45 -5.20 10.93 -10.22
N ASP A 46 -5.70 11.36 -9.07
CA ASP A 46 -4.89 11.93 -8.00
C ASP A 46 -5.03 11.18 -6.67
N HIS A 47 -6.13 10.46 -6.45
CA HIS A 47 -6.48 9.87 -5.17
C HIS A 47 -6.79 8.38 -5.29
N ILE A 48 -6.39 7.62 -4.28
CA ILE A 48 -6.60 6.17 -4.25
C ILE A 48 -8.07 5.79 -4.02
N SER A 49 -8.83 6.64 -3.31
CA SER A 49 -10.26 6.46 -3.06
C SER A 49 -11.02 7.79 -3.19
N ALA A 50 -12.33 7.71 -3.41
CA ALA A 50 -13.17 8.91 -3.44
C ALA A 50 -13.09 9.67 -2.11
N TYR A 51 -13.03 8.95 -1.00
CA TYR A 51 -12.97 9.53 0.34
C TYR A 51 -11.64 10.24 0.63
N ALA A 52 -10.53 9.80 0.02
CA ALA A 52 -9.26 10.50 0.08
C ALA A 52 -9.32 11.95 -0.43
N THR A 53 -10.31 12.30 -1.28
CA THR A 53 -10.51 13.67 -1.75
C THR A 53 -11.04 14.62 -0.65
N SER A 54 -11.53 14.07 0.46
CA SER A 54 -12.24 14.83 1.48
C SER A 54 -11.33 15.74 2.32
N HIS A 55 -10.09 15.32 2.56
CA HIS A 55 -9.10 16.09 3.32
C HIS A 55 -7.69 15.52 3.11
N PRO A 56 -6.61 16.33 3.13
CA PRO A 56 -5.24 15.83 3.02
C PRO A 56 -4.85 14.76 4.05
N TRP A 57 -5.42 14.81 5.26
CA TRP A 57 -5.24 13.74 6.26
C TRP A 57 -5.96 12.44 5.89
N GLU A 58 -7.11 12.51 5.22
CA GLU A 58 -7.82 11.32 4.74
C GLU A 58 -7.09 10.72 3.53
N ASP A 59 -6.59 11.56 2.62
CA ASP A 59 -5.74 11.12 1.51
C ASP A 59 -4.50 10.36 2.00
N TRP A 60 -3.87 10.89 3.04
CA TRP A 60 -2.78 10.23 3.74
C TRP A 60 -3.20 8.90 4.38
N ALA A 61 -4.31 8.88 5.12
CA ALA A 61 -4.77 7.69 5.83
C ALA A 61 -5.14 6.56 4.86
N GLU A 62 -5.86 6.87 3.79
CA GLU A 62 -6.26 5.92 2.75
C GLU A 62 -5.06 5.38 1.98
N THR A 63 -4.12 6.27 1.61
CA THR A 63 -2.85 5.87 0.97
C THR A 63 -2.05 4.93 1.87
N TRP A 64 -1.95 5.26 3.17
CA TRP A 64 -1.24 4.42 4.13
C TRP A 64 -1.90 3.05 4.29
N ALA A 65 -3.23 3.00 4.41
CA ALA A 65 -3.96 1.74 4.50
C ALA A 65 -3.73 0.88 3.25
N HIS A 66 -3.73 1.48 2.06
CA HIS A 66 -3.48 0.76 0.81
C HIS A 66 -2.05 0.27 0.69
N HIS A 67 -1.06 1.05 1.16
CA HIS A 67 0.31 0.59 1.26
C HIS A 67 0.41 -0.71 2.10
N LEU A 68 -0.24 -0.75 3.26
CA LEU A 68 -0.28 -1.95 4.11
C LEU A 68 -0.98 -3.13 3.43
N HIS A 69 -2.14 -2.90 2.81
CA HIS A 69 -2.84 -3.97 2.07
C HIS A 69 -1.94 -4.58 0.98
N ILE A 70 -1.19 -3.74 0.27
CA ILE A 70 -0.27 -4.17 -0.78
C ILE A 70 0.86 -5.01 -0.19
N THR A 71 1.56 -4.50 0.83
CA THR A 71 2.72 -5.20 1.40
C THR A 71 2.32 -6.50 2.09
N ASP A 72 1.27 -6.48 2.93
CA ASP A 72 0.82 -7.64 3.68
C ASP A 72 0.33 -8.75 2.74
N THR A 73 -0.38 -8.39 1.66
CA THR A 73 -0.85 -9.36 0.67
C THR A 73 0.32 -9.97 -0.10
N LEU A 74 1.30 -9.16 -0.50
CA LEU A 74 2.50 -9.66 -1.20
C LEU A 74 3.37 -10.54 -0.29
N GLU A 75 3.46 -10.22 1.01
CA GLU A 75 4.10 -11.09 2.00
C GLU A 75 3.39 -12.44 2.11
N MET A 76 2.05 -12.45 2.12
CA MET A 76 1.29 -13.70 2.14
C MET A 76 1.49 -14.53 0.87
N VAL A 77 1.51 -13.89 -0.30
CA VAL A 77 1.79 -14.55 -1.58
C VAL A 77 3.18 -15.17 -1.60
N HIS A 78 4.18 -14.47 -1.05
CA HIS A 78 5.52 -15.01 -0.88
C HIS A 78 5.54 -16.20 0.09
N ALA A 79 4.85 -16.10 1.23
CA ALA A 79 4.76 -17.18 2.21
C ALA A 79 4.06 -18.44 1.64
N LEU A 80 3.12 -18.27 0.73
CA LEU A 80 2.46 -19.37 0.00
C LEU A 80 3.29 -19.89 -1.19
N ASN A 81 4.49 -19.37 -1.43
CA ASN A 81 5.34 -19.69 -2.57
C ASN A 81 4.63 -19.54 -3.92
N PHE A 82 3.75 -18.55 -4.07
CA PHE A 82 3.11 -18.26 -5.35
C PHE A 82 4.11 -17.55 -6.28
N PRO A 83 4.47 -18.15 -7.43
CA PRO A 83 5.42 -17.54 -8.35
C PRO A 83 4.76 -16.41 -9.15
N LEU A 84 4.80 -15.18 -8.62
CA LEU A 84 4.27 -14.00 -9.33
C LEU A 84 4.99 -13.72 -10.66
N GLY A 85 6.26 -14.10 -10.78
CA GLY A 85 7.02 -13.98 -12.04
C GLY A 85 6.52 -14.87 -13.19
N GLN A 86 5.58 -15.79 -12.92
CA GLN A 86 4.92 -16.63 -13.94
C GLN A 86 3.56 -16.07 -14.37
N LEU A 87 3.10 -14.94 -13.83
CA LEU A 87 1.85 -14.29 -14.30
C LEU A 87 2.10 -13.36 -15.50
N GLU A 88 3.35 -12.98 -15.75
CA GLU A 88 3.77 -12.37 -17.00
C GLU A 88 4.10 -13.48 -18.00
N THR A 89 3.16 -13.79 -18.90
CA THR A 89 3.35 -14.64 -20.09
C THR A 89 3.83 -16.08 -19.84
N VAL A 90 2.91 -17.02 -19.67
CA VAL A 90 3.24 -18.45 -19.82
C VAL A 90 2.49 -19.00 -21.04
N GLU A 91 3.27 -19.35 -22.07
CA GLU A 91 2.83 -20.30 -23.11
C GLU A 91 2.46 -21.62 -22.41
N ALA A 92 1.29 -22.18 -22.74
CA ALA A 92 0.62 -23.25 -21.98
C ALA A 92 1.43 -24.54 -21.73
N ASN A 93 2.64 -24.67 -22.29
CA ASN A 93 3.53 -25.81 -22.12
C ASN A 93 4.65 -25.65 -21.07
N ASP A 94 4.88 -24.46 -20.50
CA ASP A 94 5.91 -24.25 -19.47
C ASP A 94 5.39 -24.32 -18.03
N LEU A 95 4.11 -24.64 -17.84
CA LEU A 95 3.55 -24.91 -16.52
C LEU A 95 4.07 -26.28 -16.03
N SER A 96 5.02 -26.23 -15.09
CA SER A 96 5.53 -27.42 -14.42
C SER A 96 4.38 -28.12 -13.67
N ARG A 97 4.05 -29.36 -14.06
CA ARG A 97 2.92 -30.16 -13.53
C ARG A 97 3.03 -30.53 -12.03
N GLY A 98 4.02 -29.99 -11.31
CA GLY A 98 4.19 -30.16 -9.86
C GLY A 98 3.68 -29.01 -9.01
N ASP A 99 3.23 -27.89 -9.60
CA ASP A 99 3.00 -26.63 -8.88
C ASP A 99 1.56 -26.43 -8.36
N THR A 100 0.88 -27.53 -8.03
CA THR A 100 -0.44 -27.47 -7.40
C THR A 100 -0.28 -27.42 -5.89
N GLY A 101 0.19 -26.28 -5.38
CA GLY A 101 0.26 -25.98 -3.94
C GLY A 101 1.67 -25.73 -3.47
N GLY A 102 2.03 -24.44 -3.36
CA GLY A 102 3.27 -24.03 -2.73
C GLY A 102 3.29 -24.45 -1.26
N GLU A 103 4.36 -25.13 -0.84
CA GLU A 103 4.62 -25.36 0.58
C GLU A 103 4.74 -23.99 1.26
N LEU A 104 4.13 -23.86 2.46
CA LEU A 104 4.25 -22.64 3.27
C LEU A 104 5.73 -22.40 3.58
N GLN A 105 6.32 -21.37 2.99
CA GLN A 105 7.63 -20.91 3.38
C GLN A 105 7.49 -20.02 4.62
N PRO A 106 8.38 -20.16 5.61
CA PRO A 106 8.43 -19.23 6.72
C PRO A 106 8.64 -17.81 6.17
N ALA A 107 7.89 -16.84 6.72
CA ALA A 107 8.11 -15.43 6.40
C ALA A 107 9.60 -15.09 6.59
N PRO A 108 10.20 -14.23 5.74
CA PRO A 108 11.61 -13.88 5.84
C PRO A 108 11.97 -13.48 7.28
N SER A 109 12.83 -14.25 7.93
CA SER A 109 13.18 -14.08 9.35
C SER A 109 13.93 -12.78 9.63
N GLU A 110 14.52 -12.18 8.60
CA GLU A 110 15.29 -10.94 8.67
C GLU A 110 14.84 -9.98 7.57
N PRO A 111 14.57 -8.70 7.89
CA PRO A 111 14.42 -7.67 6.88
C PRO A 111 15.66 -7.65 5.98
N ALA A 112 15.47 -7.59 4.67
CA ALA A 112 16.58 -7.46 3.73
C ALA A 112 17.48 -6.28 4.14
N ALA A 113 18.80 -6.46 4.03
CA ALA A 113 19.79 -5.45 4.42
C ALA A 113 19.64 -4.12 3.66
N VAL A 114 18.96 -4.15 2.51
CA VAL A 114 18.59 -2.99 1.72
C VAL A 114 17.08 -3.04 1.48
N PRO A 115 16.32 -2.01 1.88
CA PRO A 115 14.91 -1.90 1.53
C PRO A 115 14.71 -1.97 0.01
N GLU A 116 13.75 -2.76 -0.44
CA GLU A 116 13.43 -2.87 -1.85
C GLU A 116 12.73 -1.59 -2.34
N PRO A 117 13.06 -1.05 -3.53
CA PRO A 117 12.36 0.09 -4.11
C PRO A 117 10.86 -0.18 -4.28
N PHE A 118 10.02 0.80 -3.94
CA PHE A 118 8.57 0.63 -3.97
C PHE A 118 8.03 0.31 -5.38
N GLU A 119 8.69 0.75 -6.44
CA GLU A 119 8.30 0.47 -7.82
C GLU A 119 8.24 -1.03 -8.11
N LYS A 120 9.14 -1.82 -7.52
CA LYS A 120 9.13 -3.29 -7.67
C LYS A 120 8.02 -3.95 -6.88
N ILE A 121 7.69 -3.41 -5.71
CA ILE A 121 6.54 -3.84 -4.90
C ILE A 121 5.25 -3.55 -5.69
N LEU A 122 5.12 -2.34 -6.22
CA LEU A 122 3.96 -1.92 -6.98
C LEU A 122 3.78 -2.74 -8.27
N ALA A 123 4.85 -3.02 -9.01
CA ALA A 123 4.76 -3.85 -10.23
C ALA A 123 4.15 -5.23 -9.94
N ARG A 124 4.61 -5.92 -8.88
CA ARG A 124 4.05 -7.21 -8.45
C ARG A 124 2.59 -7.09 -8.00
N TRP A 125 2.26 -6.02 -7.30
CA TRP A 125 0.89 -5.75 -6.87
C TRP A 125 -0.08 -5.56 -8.04
N LEU A 126 0.32 -4.80 -9.07
CA LEU A 126 -0.53 -4.55 -10.24
C LEU A 126 -0.88 -5.86 -10.96
N VAL A 127 0.10 -6.76 -11.12
CA VAL A 127 -0.13 -8.08 -11.71
C VAL A 127 -1.11 -8.91 -10.86
N LEU A 128 -0.88 -8.97 -9.54
CA LEU A 128 -1.70 -9.76 -8.63
C LEU A 128 -3.14 -9.24 -8.51
N SER A 129 -3.31 -7.92 -8.39
CA SER A 129 -4.61 -7.29 -8.26
C SER A 129 -5.44 -7.44 -9.54
N GLU A 130 -4.83 -7.31 -10.72
CA GLU A 130 -5.52 -7.55 -12.00
C GLU A 130 -5.91 -9.02 -12.17
N ALA A 131 -5.03 -9.96 -11.82
CA ALA A 131 -5.35 -11.39 -11.84
C ALA A 131 -6.54 -11.70 -10.91
N SER A 132 -6.52 -11.15 -9.69
CA SER A 132 -7.56 -11.33 -8.69
C SER A 132 -8.90 -10.73 -9.13
N ASN A 133 -8.88 -9.53 -9.71
CA ASN A 133 -10.05 -8.88 -10.29
C ASN A 133 -10.63 -9.69 -11.46
N SER A 134 -9.77 -10.16 -12.36
CA SER A 134 -10.18 -11.02 -13.48
C SER A 134 -10.83 -12.33 -13.03
N ILE A 135 -10.28 -13.00 -12.00
CA ILE A 135 -10.89 -14.20 -11.40
C ILE A 135 -12.29 -13.88 -10.84
N ASN A 136 -12.43 -12.78 -10.10
CA ASN A 136 -13.72 -12.35 -9.56
C ASN A 136 -14.74 -12.11 -10.68
N ARG A 137 -14.38 -11.38 -11.74
CA ARG A 137 -15.26 -11.11 -12.89
C ARG A 137 -15.69 -12.41 -13.58
N CYS A 138 -14.80 -13.38 -13.75
CA CYS A 138 -15.13 -14.69 -14.29
C CYS A 138 -16.16 -15.45 -13.44
N MET A 139 -16.18 -15.21 -12.14
CA MET A 139 -17.16 -15.77 -11.20
C MET A 139 -18.44 -14.93 -11.05
N GLY A 140 -18.57 -13.82 -11.79
CA GLY A 140 -19.68 -12.87 -11.66
C GLY A 140 -19.64 -12.06 -10.36
N LEU A 141 -18.49 -12.01 -9.69
CA LEU A 141 -18.25 -11.20 -8.50
C LEU A 141 -17.67 -9.84 -8.89
N PRO A 142 -17.88 -8.79 -8.07
CA PRO A 142 -17.22 -7.51 -8.28
C PRO A 142 -15.70 -7.65 -8.11
N ASP A 143 -14.95 -6.72 -8.71
CA ASP A 143 -13.50 -6.64 -8.55
C ASP A 143 -13.12 -6.65 -7.05
N LEU A 144 -12.11 -7.46 -6.70
CA LEU A 144 -11.62 -7.58 -5.32
C LEU A 144 -10.94 -6.29 -4.87
N TYR A 145 -10.21 -5.66 -5.81
CA TYR A 145 -9.48 -4.42 -5.61
C TYR A 145 -9.82 -3.44 -6.74
N PRO A 146 -10.95 -2.72 -6.66
CA PRO A 146 -11.45 -1.83 -7.70
C PRO A 146 -10.80 -0.43 -7.65
N PHE A 147 -9.55 -0.33 -7.22
CA PHE A 147 -8.85 0.95 -7.04
C PHE A 147 -7.89 1.21 -8.19
N VAL A 148 -7.82 2.47 -8.62
CA VAL A 148 -6.90 2.92 -9.68
C VAL A 148 -5.66 3.50 -9.02
N ILE A 149 -4.50 2.95 -9.35
CA ILE A 149 -3.21 3.50 -8.92
C ILE A 149 -2.63 4.33 -10.07
N SER A 150 -2.93 5.63 -10.07
CA SER A 150 -2.32 6.58 -10.99
C SER A 150 -0.84 6.84 -10.66
N GLU A 151 -0.13 7.56 -11.53
CA GLU A 151 1.25 7.99 -11.25
C GLU A 151 1.34 8.85 -9.97
N VAL A 152 0.35 9.72 -9.73
CA VAL A 152 0.29 10.57 -8.53
C VAL A 152 0.11 9.72 -7.29
N THR A 153 -0.85 8.78 -7.33
CA THR A 153 -1.11 7.85 -6.22
C THR A 153 0.09 6.93 -5.96
N ALA A 154 0.78 6.47 -7.01
CA ALA A 154 2.01 5.69 -6.89
C ALA A 154 3.11 6.48 -6.15
N ARG A 155 3.29 7.78 -6.44
CA ARG A 155 4.23 8.64 -5.71
C ARG A 155 3.86 8.80 -4.24
N LYS A 156 2.56 8.93 -3.92
CA LYS A 156 2.07 8.99 -2.54
C LYS A 156 2.37 7.69 -1.78
N LEU A 157 2.13 6.55 -2.41
CA LEU A 157 2.45 5.23 -1.85
C LEU A 157 3.96 5.04 -1.65
N ALA A 158 4.79 5.47 -2.60
CA ALA A 158 6.24 5.45 -2.47
C ALA A 158 6.72 6.32 -1.30
N PHE A 159 6.15 7.52 -1.13
CA PHE A 159 6.45 8.38 0.02
C PHE A 159 6.11 7.70 1.36
N VAL A 160 4.99 6.98 1.46
CA VAL A 160 4.66 6.18 2.65
C VAL A 160 5.70 5.08 2.87
N HIS A 161 6.09 4.37 1.81
CA HIS A 161 7.08 3.30 1.87
C HIS A 161 8.45 3.80 2.36
N ASP A 162 8.92 4.93 1.84
CA ASP A 162 10.18 5.56 2.21
C ASP A 162 10.18 6.01 3.68
N LEU A 163 9.04 6.51 4.18
CA LEU A 163 8.90 6.86 5.60
C LEU A 163 8.99 5.62 6.50
N LEU A 164 8.44 4.48 6.08
CA LEU A 164 8.46 3.24 6.85
C LEU A 164 9.85 2.57 6.85
N THR A 165 10.54 2.60 5.72
CA THR A 165 11.84 1.96 5.55
C THR A 165 13.02 2.85 5.95
N GLY A 166 12.84 4.17 5.86
CA GLY A 166 13.83 5.18 6.25
C GLY A 166 13.81 5.56 7.73
N VAL A 167 12.83 5.10 8.52
CA VAL A 167 12.89 5.21 9.98
C VAL A 167 13.94 4.23 10.48
N VAL A 168 15.11 4.74 10.86
CA VAL A 168 16.11 4.00 11.61
C VAL A 168 15.40 3.42 12.84
N LYS A 169 15.24 2.09 12.90
CA LYS A 169 14.87 1.41 14.13
C LYS A 169 15.96 1.77 15.14
N GLU A 170 15.66 2.62 16.11
CA GLU A 170 16.55 2.73 17.27
C GLU A 170 16.72 1.31 17.84
N THR A 171 17.96 0.82 17.80
CA THR A 171 18.38 -0.44 18.38
C THR A 171 18.23 -0.32 19.90
N GLY A 172 17.01 -0.47 20.42
CA GLY A 172 16.76 -0.05 21.80
C GLY A 172 15.35 -0.20 22.34
N THR A 173 14.50 -1.10 21.83
CA THR A 173 13.37 -1.52 22.68
C THR A 173 13.93 -2.42 23.77
N LYS A 174 14.15 -1.84 24.97
CA LYS A 174 14.28 -2.62 26.20
C LYS A 174 13.01 -3.46 26.33
N ARG A 175 13.06 -4.71 25.87
CA ARG A 175 12.13 -5.73 26.35
C ARG A 175 12.54 -5.97 27.80
N GLU A 176 11.87 -5.33 28.74
CA GLU A 176 11.91 -5.80 30.12
C GLU A 176 11.42 -7.25 30.09
N PRO A 177 12.22 -8.21 30.62
CA PRO A 177 11.72 -9.57 30.75
C PRO A 177 10.52 -9.52 31.70
N ALA A 178 9.39 -10.07 31.25
CA ALA A 178 8.24 -10.26 32.11
C ALA A 178 8.67 -11.11 33.32
N GLU A 179 8.63 -10.52 34.51
CA GLU A 179 8.74 -11.28 35.75
C GLU A 179 7.52 -12.18 35.85
N ALA A 180 7.75 -13.50 35.85
CA ALA A 180 6.72 -14.49 36.11
C ALA A 180 6.29 -14.39 37.58
N PHE A 181 4.99 -14.19 37.80
CA PHE A 181 4.33 -14.47 39.07
C PHE A 181 3.75 -15.89 39.05
#